data_AF-A0A8T3X086-F1
#
_entry.id   AF-A0A8T3X086-F1
#
_cell.length_a   1.000
_cell.length_b   1.000
_cell.length_c   1.000
_cell.angle_alpha   90.00
_cell.angle_beta   90.00
_cell.angle_gamma   90.00
#
_symmetry.space_group_name_H-M   'P 1'
#
loop_
_entity.id
_entity.type
_entity.pdbx_description
1 polymer ?
#
loop_
_entity_poly.entity_id
_entity_poly.type
_entity_poly.pdbx_seq_one_letter_code
_entity_poly.pdbx_strand_id
1 'polypeptide(L)' 'MGTKTISILDEAYESLKREKDNEESFSDVILRLTKKRGRIMDSFGKWKMSDKEVNNFMSELKRSWERFGKK' A
#
# COMPACT_ATOMS: atom_id res chain seq x y z
N MET A 1 7.64 26.26 10.55
CA MET A 1 8.16 25.01 9.96
C MET A 1 9.63 25.22 9.63
N GLY A 2 10.53 24.40 10.16
CA GLY A 2 11.95 24.51 9.86
C GLY A 2 12.29 23.71 8.61
N THR A 3 13.05 24.30 7.69
CA THR A 3 13.61 23.59 6.54
C THR A 3 15.04 23.16 6.87
N LYS A 4 15.43 21.97 6.44
CA LYS A 4 16.82 21.51 6.48
C LYS A 4 17.24 21.17 5.05
N THR A 5 18.41 21.66 4.66
CA THR A 5 19.04 21.29 3.40
C THR A 5 19.85 20.02 3.64
N ILE A 6 19.60 18.99 2.83
CA ILE A 6 20.39 17.75 2.81
C ILE A 6 20.99 17.58 1.42
N SER A 7 22.23 17.12 1.36
CA SER A 7 22.85 16.70 0.10
C SER A 7 22.58 15.21 -0.08
N ILE A 8 22.10 14.82 -1.26
CA ILE A 8 21.83 13.42 -1.62
C ILE A 8 22.55 13.10 -2.93
N LEU A 9 22.78 11.82 -3.17
CA LEU A 9 23.30 11.34 -4.45
C LEU A 9 22.31 11.67 -5.58
N ASP A 10 22.81 11.94 -6.77
CA ASP A 10 21.97 12.22 -7.95
C ASP A 10 20.99 11.08 -8.25
N GLU A 11 21.42 9.82 -8.07
CA GLU A 11 20.54 8.65 -8.22
C GLU A 11 19.36 8.66 -7.24
N ALA A 12 19.59 9.14 -6.01
CA ALA A 12 18.54 9.27 -5.00
C ALA A 12 17.58 10.41 -5.35
N TYR A 13 18.09 11.52 -5.89
CA TYR A 13 17.27 12.63 -6.38
C TYR A 13 16.36 12.19 -7.53
N GLU A 14 16.91 11.50 -8.53
CA GLU A 14 16.15 10.99 -9.67
C GLU A 14 15.10 9.95 -9.25
N SER A 15 15.42 9.11 -8.25
CA SER A 15 14.45 8.17 -7.67
C SER A 15 13.28 8.90 -7.01
N LEU A 16 13.55 9.95 -6.22
CA LEU A 16 12.50 10.78 -5.61
C LEU A 16 11.66 11.51 -6.66
N LYS A 17 12.29 11.99 -7.74
CA LYS A 17 11.62 12.70 -8.82
C LYS A 17 10.65 11.80 -9.60
N ARG A 18 10.98 10.52 -9.78
CA ARG A 18 10.08 9.53 -10.42
C ARG A 18 8.86 9.22 -9.56
N GLU A 19 9.02 9.18 -8.25
CA GLU A 19 7.95 8.88 -7.29
C GLU A 19 7.06 10.09 -6.97
N LYS A 20 7.46 11.30 -7.35
CA LYS A 20 6.76 12.55 -7.08
C LYS A 20 5.58 12.72 -8.04
N ASP A 21 4.39 12.90 -7.48
CA ASP A 21 3.21 13.32 -8.25
C ASP A 21 3.27 14.82 -8.59
N ASN A 22 2.60 15.26 -9.66
CA ASN A 22 2.72 16.62 -10.20
C ASN A 22 2.34 17.72 -9.19
N GLU A 23 1.50 17.41 -8.21
CA GLU A 23 1.05 18.35 -7.17
C GLU A 23 1.75 18.16 -5.81
N GLU A 24 2.59 17.13 -5.65
CA GLU A 24 3.19 16.75 -4.36
C GLU A 24 4.58 17.42 -4.16
N SER A 25 4.94 17.89 -2.96
CA SER A 25 6.30 18.40 -2.69
C SER A 25 7.31 17.27 -2.40
N PHE A 26 8.62 17.50 -2.53
CA PHE A 26 9.61 16.48 -2.18
C PHE A 26 9.56 16.08 -0.70
N SER A 27 9.21 17.03 0.17
CA SER A 27 8.98 16.75 1.59
C SER A 27 7.81 15.79 1.80
N ASP A 28 6.74 15.94 1.03
CA ASP A 28 5.56 15.08 1.11
C ASP A 28 5.86 13.67 0.61
N VAL A 29 6.62 13.54 -0.49
CA VAL A 29 7.11 12.25 -0.99
C VAL A 29 7.91 11.53 0.08
N ILE A 30 8.87 12.21 0.71
CA ILE A 30 9.70 11.64 1.78
C ILE A 30 8.80 11.18 2.94
N LEU A 31 7.85 12.02 3.38
CA LEU A 31 6.92 11.66 4.45
C LEU A 31 6.03 10.49 4.09
N ARG A 32 5.52 10.41 2.85
CA ARG A 32 4.71 9.29 2.35
C ARG A 32 5.49 7.98 2.31
N LEU A 33 6.73 8.01 1.83
CA LEU A 33 7.60 6.84 1.73
C LEU A 33 8.08 6.36 3.10
N THR A 34 8.36 7.30 4.02
CA THR A 34 8.82 6.99 5.38
C THR A 34 7.67 6.74 6.36
N LYS A 35 6.42 7.07 5.99
CA LYS A 35 5.23 6.75 6.78
C LYS A 35 5.23 5.24 6.98
N LYS A 36 5.34 4.81 8.25
CA LYS A 36 5.19 3.39 8.61
C LYS A 36 3.87 2.89 8.02
N ARG A 37 3.95 2.13 6.94
CA ARG A 37 2.87 1.21 6.57
C ARG A 37 2.75 0.25 7.75
N GLY A 38 1.56 0.13 8.32
CA GLY A 38 1.31 -0.81 9.41
C GLY A 38 1.89 -2.18 9.04
N ARG A 39 2.43 -2.90 10.01
CA ARG A 39 2.93 -4.25 9.73
C ARG A 39 1.75 -5.06 9.18
N ILE A 40 1.97 -5.94 8.20
CA ILE A 40 0.92 -6.84 7.70
C ILE A 40 0.31 -7.64 8.87
N MET A 41 1.13 -7.95 9.87
CA MET A 41 0.70 -8.55 11.14
C MET A 41 -0.36 -7.74 11.87
N ASP A 42 -0.32 -6.40 11.76
CA ASP A 42 -1.33 -5.51 12.34
C ASP A 42 -2.69 -5.67 11.65
N SER A 43 -2.78 -6.28 10.47
CA SER A 43 -4.05 -6.59 9.78
C SER A 43 -4.57 -8.00 10.09
N PHE A 44 -3.76 -8.87 10.71
CA PHE A 44 -4.15 -10.24 11.03
C PHE A 44 -5.27 -10.25 12.08
N GLY A 45 -6.40 -10.88 11.75
CA GLY A 45 -7.55 -11.02 12.67
C GLY A 45 -8.37 -9.74 12.92
N LYS A 46 -8.05 -8.61 12.25
CA LYS A 46 -8.84 -7.37 12.37
C LYS A 46 -10.17 -7.40 11.63
N TRP A 47 -10.31 -8.29 10.66
CA TRP A 47 -11.57 -8.39 9.93
C TRP A 47 -12.61 -9.12 10.78
N LYS A 48 -13.54 -8.36 11.36
CA LYS A 48 -14.74 -8.87 12.03
C LYS A 48 -15.85 -8.97 10.99
N MET A 49 -16.26 -10.18 10.68
CA MET A 49 -17.42 -10.45 9.83
C MET A 49 -18.27 -11.54 10.49
N SER A 50 -19.57 -11.51 10.22
CA SER A 50 -20.48 -12.56 10.66
C SER A 50 -20.23 -13.85 9.89
N ASP A 51 -20.57 -15.01 10.48
CA ASP A 51 -20.42 -16.31 9.83
C ASP A 51 -21.16 -16.37 8.48
N LYS A 52 -22.26 -15.61 8.34
CA LYS A 52 -23.01 -15.49 7.09
C LYS A 52 -22.20 -14.79 5.99
N GLU A 53 -21.50 -13.71 6.34
CA GLU A 53 -20.66 -12.95 5.41
C GLU A 53 -19.42 -13.75 5.00
N VAL A 54 -18.80 -14.47 5.94
CA VAL A 54 -17.70 -15.41 5.64
C VAL A 54 -18.14 -16.43 4.60
N ASN A 55 -19.29 -17.08 4.84
CA ASN A 55 -19.79 -18.12 3.96
C ASN A 55 -20.11 -17.58 2.56
N ASN A 56 -20.71 -16.39 2.46
CA ASN A 56 -20.99 -15.78 1.16
C ASN A 56 -19.68 -15.48 0.41
N PHE A 57 -18.73 -14.82 1.07
CA PHE A 57 -17.43 -14.48 0.49
C PHE A 57 -16.65 -15.71 0.01
N MET A 58 -16.58 -16.76 0.85
CA MET A 58 -15.91 -18.01 0.50
C MET A 58 -16.59 -18.73 -0.67
N SER A 59 -17.91 -18.67 -0.75
CA SER A 59 -18.66 -19.26 -1.87
C SER A 59 -18.39 -18.54 -3.20
N GLU A 60 -18.27 -17.22 -3.18
CA GLU A 60 -17.95 -16.40 -4.36
C GLU A 60 -16.51 -16.62 -4.84
N LEU A 61 -15.56 -16.70 -3.89
CA LEU A 61 -14.17 -17.05 -4.18
C LEU A 61 -14.07 -18.43 -4.83
N LYS A 62 -14.74 -19.44 -4.26
CA LYS A 62 -14.74 -20.81 -4.80
C LYS A 62 -15.29 -20.84 -6.24
N ARG A 63 -16.42 -20.17 -6.49
CA ARG A 63 -17.02 -20.05 -7.84
C ARG A 63 -16.11 -19.31 -8.83
N SER A 64 -15.32 -18.36 -8.36
CA SER A 64 -14.38 -17.63 -9.21
C SER A 64 -13.17 -18.50 -9.54
N TRP A 65 -12.57 -19.16 -8.55
CA TRP A 65 -11.44 -20.08 -8.77
C TRP A 65 -11.80 -21.28 -9.65
N GLU A 66 -12.99 -21.85 -9.53
CA GLU A 66 -13.47 -22.91 -10.44
C GLU A 66 -13.63 -22.42 -11.89
N ARG A 67 -13.97 -21.14 -12.08
CA ARG A 67 -14.05 -20.53 -13.42
C ARG A 67 -12.65 -20.26 -14.00
N PHE A 68 -11.68 -19.87 -13.18
CA PHE A 68 -10.32 -19.59 -13.64
C PHE A 68 -9.45 -20.84 -13.78
N GLY A 69 -9.70 -21.89 -13.00
CA GLY A 69 -8.96 -23.15 -13.05
C GLY A 69 -9.39 -24.13 -14.16
N LYS A 70 -10.45 -23.82 -14.90
CA LYS A 70 -10.93 -24.58 -16.07
C LYS A 70 -10.29 -24.12 -17.39
N LYS A 71 -9.05 -23.63 -17.36
CA LYS A 71 -8.31 -23.21 -18.54
C LYS A 71 -7.18 -24.17 -18.85
#